data_AF-A0A0P9DZI3-F1
#
_entry.id   AF-A0A0P9DZI3-F1
#
_cell.length_a   1.000
_cell.length_b   1.000
_cell.length_c   1.000
_cell.angle_alpha   90.00
_cell.angle_beta   90.00
_cell.angle_gamma   90.00
#
_symmetry.space_group_name_H-M   'P 1'
#
loop_
_entity.id
_entity.type
_entity.pdbx_description
1 polymer ?
#
loop_
_entity_poly.entity_id
_entity_poly.type
_entity_poly.pdbx_seq_one_letter_code
_entity_poly.pdbx_strand_id
1 'polypeptide(L)'
;MNKKFALIATALCCVVALSAIGTSAIAKIDPFAKSARLMELESEYDAKVNQFYAMPNQTKEEQDAVVAEGKRIKQLDIEKEKLRRETDPDDEANFLMQLTSYISGMGTGVVELKERAEREQNPEFLKQAEEIKKKIERFEKEKQAYLNGEKTVKELRKELNLPVNNLK
;
A
#
# COMPACT_ATOMS: atom_id res chain seq x y z
N MET A 1 34.68 19.73 22.29
CA MET A 1 34.03 18.53 22.88
C MET A 1 32.53 18.70 22.81
N ASN A 2 31.85 17.73 22.20
CA ASN A 2 30.46 17.27 22.41
C ASN A 2 29.32 18.31 22.33
N LYS A 3 28.48 18.28 21.28
CA LYS A 3 27.25 17.45 21.13
C LYS A 3 26.18 17.89 22.17
N LYS A 4 24.90 18.20 21.89
CA LYS A 4 23.88 17.50 21.10
C LYS A 4 22.64 18.38 20.88
N PHE A 5 21.94 18.10 19.79
CA PHE A 5 20.62 18.62 19.43
C PHE A 5 19.52 18.23 20.42
N ALA A 6 18.53 19.12 20.50
CA ALA A 6 17.28 19.01 21.23
C ALA A 6 16.41 17.84 20.77
N LEU A 7 15.70 17.22 21.71
CA LEU A 7 14.56 16.34 21.47
C LEU A 7 13.55 16.57 22.59
N ILE A 8 12.53 17.38 22.29
CA ILE A 8 11.34 17.51 23.12
C ILE A 8 10.40 16.40 22.66
N ALA A 9 10.29 15.35 23.46
CA ALA A 9 9.32 14.28 23.28
C ALA A 9 8.01 14.74 23.92
N THR A 10 7.00 15.00 23.09
CA THR A 10 5.62 15.17 23.53
C THR A 10 4.93 13.81 23.61
N ALA A 11 4.39 13.56 24.80
CA ALA A 11 3.63 12.38 25.17
C ALA A 11 2.34 12.23 24.34
N LEU A 12 1.96 10.99 24.06
CA LEU A 12 0.55 10.63 23.84
C LEU A 12 0.20 9.42 24.72
N CYS A 13 -0.86 9.62 25.50
CA CYS A 13 -1.30 8.82 26.63
C CYS A 13 -1.66 7.37 26.32
N CYS A 14 -1.36 6.53 27.31
CA CYS A 14 -1.89 5.21 27.57
C CYS A 14 -3.42 5.20 27.76
N VAL A 15 -4.11 4.33 27.02
CA VAL A 15 -5.51 3.86 27.21
C VAL A 15 -5.58 2.52 26.43
N VAL A 16 -5.84 1.32 26.93
CA VAL A 16 -6.13 0.72 28.24
C VAL A 16 -5.59 -0.71 28.18
N ALA A 17 -4.95 -1.18 29.25
CA ALA A 17 -4.83 -2.61 29.53
C ALA A 17 -6.14 -3.10 30.16
N LEU A 18 -6.82 -4.03 29.50
CA LEU A 18 -7.80 -4.92 30.13
C LEU A 18 -7.45 -6.34 29.73
N SER A 19 -6.60 -6.93 30.57
CA SER A 19 -6.42 -8.37 30.73
C SER A 19 -7.75 -9.02 31.13
N ALA A 20 -8.12 -10.16 30.51
CA ALA A 20 -8.38 -11.43 31.21
C ALA A 20 -8.81 -12.57 30.25
N ILE A 21 -8.19 -13.75 30.45
CA ILE A 21 -8.63 -15.14 30.18
C ILE A 21 -8.81 -15.57 28.70
N GLY A 22 -8.21 -16.64 28.16
CA GLY A 22 -7.57 -17.78 28.79
C GLY A 22 -6.78 -18.63 27.79
N THR A 23 -6.13 -19.63 28.36
CA THR A 23 -5.21 -20.58 27.72
C THR A 23 -5.83 -21.40 26.59
N SER A 24 -4.94 -21.79 25.68
CA SER A 24 -4.97 -23.00 24.85
C SER A 24 -6.09 -23.15 23.82
N ALA A 25 -5.79 -22.72 22.60
CA ALA A 25 -5.52 -23.65 21.51
C ALA A 25 -4.79 -22.87 20.43
N ILE A 26 -3.56 -23.27 20.09
CA ILE A 26 -3.08 -23.05 18.72
C ILE A 26 -3.94 -24.00 17.89
N ALA A 27 -5.17 -23.59 17.58
CA ALA A 27 -5.91 -24.21 16.51
C ALA A 27 -4.96 -24.10 15.31
N LYS A 28 -4.58 -25.25 14.74
CA LYS A 28 -3.97 -25.27 13.41
C LYS A 28 -4.88 -24.40 12.55
N ILE A 29 -4.45 -23.18 12.24
CA ILE A 29 -5.26 -22.26 11.46
C ILE A 29 -5.43 -22.97 10.13
N ASP A 30 -6.65 -23.40 9.87
CA ASP A 30 -6.97 -24.16 8.69
C ASP A 30 -6.66 -23.26 7.48
N PRO A 31 -5.73 -23.64 6.59
CA PRO A 31 -5.46 -22.87 5.37
C PRO A 31 -6.73 -22.68 4.53
N PHE A 32 -7.72 -23.57 4.65
CA PHE A 32 -9.04 -23.40 4.03
C PHE A 32 -9.86 -22.27 4.67
N ALA A 33 -9.73 -22.04 5.99
CA ALA A 33 -10.45 -20.96 6.67
C ALA A 33 -9.95 -19.57 6.26
N LYS A 34 -8.63 -19.40 6.06
CA LYS A 34 -8.07 -18.14 5.54
C LYS A 34 -8.49 -17.88 4.10
N SER A 35 -8.49 -18.92 3.26
CA SER A 35 -8.92 -18.83 1.87
C SER A 35 -10.40 -18.46 1.74
N ALA A 36 -11.27 -19.10 2.52
CA ALA A 36 -12.70 -18.77 2.53
C ALA A 36 -12.96 -17.33 3.00
N ARG A 37 -12.24 -16.87 4.04
CA ARG A 37 -12.33 -15.50 4.54
C ARG A 37 -11.80 -14.47 3.52
N LEU A 38 -10.77 -14.82 2.75
CA LEU A 38 -10.26 -13.97 1.67
C LEU A 38 -11.31 -13.79 0.58
N MET A 39 -11.97 -14.86 0.14
CA MET A 39 -13.05 -14.79 -0.85
C MET A 39 -14.23 -13.94 -0.36
N GLU A 40 -14.58 -14.03 0.92
CA GLU A 40 -15.62 -13.20 1.54
C GLU A 40 -15.24 -11.70 1.49
N LEU A 41 -13.99 -11.37 1.89
CA LEU A 41 -13.49 -9.99 1.84
C LEU A 41 -13.37 -9.44 0.41
N GLU A 42 -12.99 -10.28 -0.56
CA GLU A 42 -12.98 -9.92 -1.98
C GLU A 42 -14.39 -9.57 -2.47
N SER A 43 -15.37 -10.43 -2.16
CA SER A 43 -16.77 -10.18 -2.52
C SER A 43 -17.35 -8.93 -1.84
N GLU A 44 -17.03 -8.70 -0.57
CA GLU A 44 -17.46 -7.50 0.15
C GLU A 44 -16.84 -6.24 -0.46
N TYR A 45 -15.53 -6.28 -0.74
CA TYR A 45 -14.81 -5.18 -1.38
C TYR A 45 -15.43 -4.81 -2.73
N ASP A 46 -15.67 -5.79 -3.60
CA ASP A 46 -16.23 -5.55 -4.94
C ASP A 46 -17.65 -4.98 -4.85
N ALA A 47 -18.49 -5.51 -3.97
CA ALA A 47 -19.82 -4.98 -3.74
C ALA A 47 -19.78 -3.52 -3.26
N LYS A 48 -18.85 -3.20 -2.36
CA LYS A 48 -18.66 -1.85 -1.80
C LYS A 48 -18.11 -0.87 -2.82
N VAL A 49 -17.16 -1.27 -3.65
CA VAL A 49 -16.64 -0.45 -4.75
C VAL A 49 -17.74 -0.14 -5.76
N ASN A 50 -18.55 -1.13 -6.15
CA ASN A 50 -19.69 -0.91 -7.04
C ASN A 50 -20.71 0.06 -6.45
N GLN A 51 -21.01 -0.05 -5.16
CA GLN A 51 -21.89 0.90 -4.46
C GLN A 51 -21.29 2.31 -4.44
N PHE A 52 -19.99 2.43 -4.13
CA PHE A 52 -19.28 3.70 -4.06
C PHE A 52 -19.32 4.47 -5.38
N TYR A 53 -19.10 3.80 -6.51
CA TYR A 53 -19.19 4.43 -7.82
C TYR A 53 -20.61 4.87 -8.20
N ALA A 54 -21.63 4.31 -7.56
CA ALA A 54 -23.02 4.71 -7.73
C ALA A 54 -23.48 5.81 -6.75
N MET A 55 -22.63 6.24 -5.80
CA MET A 55 -23.02 7.25 -4.81
C MET A 55 -23.15 8.65 -5.46
N PRO A 56 -24.21 9.41 -5.13
CA PRO A 56 -24.30 10.81 -5.53
C PRO A 56 -23.24 11.65 -4.80
N ASN A 57 -22.87 12.80 -5.37
CA ASN A 57 -21.82 13.68 -4.86
C ASN A 57 -22.08 15.18 -5.12
N GLN A 58 -23.33 15.56 -5.35
CA GLN A 58 -23.71 16.92 -5.74
C GLN A 58 -23.80 17.86 -4.54
N THR A 59 -24.29 17.35 -3.40
CA THR A 59 -24.40 18.13 -2.17
C THR A 59 -23.19 17.91 -1.26
N LYS A 60 -23.04 18.78 -0.25
CA LYS A 60 -21.94 18.67 0.71
C LYS A 60 -22.07 17.40 1.54
N GLU A 61 -23.28 17.07 1.94
CA GLU A 61 -23.62 15.86 2.71
C GLU A 61 -23.32 14.59 1.90
N GLU A 62 -23.63 14.60 0.60
CA GLU A 62 -23.30 13.51 -0.31
C GLU A 62 -21.78 13.35 -0.49
N GLN A 63 -21.05 14.46 -0.65
CA GLN A 63 -19.59 14.43 -0.72
C GLN A 63 -18.96 13.90 0.56
N ASP A 64 -19.46 14.29 1.72
CA ASP A 64 -18.97 13.80 3.00
C ASP A 64 -19.26 12.30 3.18
N ALA A 65 -20.41 11.82 2.69
CA ALA A 65 -20.74 10.39 2.64
C ALA A 65 -19.80 9.61 1.70
N VAL A 66 -19.52 10.15 0.51
CA VAL A 66 -18.54 9.57 -0.43
C VAL A 66 -17.16 9.47 0.23
N VAL A 67 -16.70 10.55 0.88
CA VAL A 67 -15.41 10.53 1.58
C VAL A 67 -15.39 9.49 2.71
N ALA A 68 -16.47 9.37 3.48
CA ALA A 68 -16.57 8.39 4.54
C ALA A 68 -16.56 6.94 4.01
N GLU A 69 -17.30 6.65 2.95
CA GLU A 69 -17.33 5.33 2.35
C GLU A 69 -16.01 4.99 1.66
N GLY A 70 -15.36 5.96 1.01
CA GLY A 70 -14.00 5.79 0.47
C GLY A 70 -12.97 5.41 1.55
N LYS A 71 -13.07 5.98 2.75
CA LYS A 71 -12.23 5.57 3.90
C LYS A 71 -12.50 4.13 4.33
N ARG A 72 -13.77 3.69 4.35
CA ARG A 72 -14.14 2.31 4.69
C ARG A 72 -13.63 1.31 3.65
N ILE A 73 -13.82 1.60 2.38
CA ILE A 73 -13.31 0.78 1.27
C ILE A 73 -11.79 0.63 1.37
N LYS A 74 -11.07 1.72 1.67
CA LYS A 74 -9.63 1.67 1.88
C LYS A 74 -9.25 0.76 3.06
N GLN A 75 -10.02 0.76 4.14
CA GLN A 75 -9.77 -0.12 5.28
C GLN A 75 -10.02 -1.59 4.93
N LEU A 76 -11.10 -1.88 4.20
CA LEU A 76 -11.40 -3.22 3.67
C LEU A 76 -10.30 -3.72 2.74
N ASP A 77 -9.79 -2.85 1.86
CA ASP A 77 -8.69 -3.18 0.96
C ASP A 77 -7.42 -3.58 1.72
N ILE A 78 -7.10 -2.85 2.80
CA ILE A 78 -5.95 -3.17 3.67
C ILE A 78 -6.13 -4.55 4.33
N GLU A 79 -7.31 -4.86 4.83
CA GLU A 79 -7.60 -6.16 5.48
C GLU A 79 -7.54 -7.31 4.46
N LYS A 80 -8.20 -7.15 3.32
CA LYS A 80 -8.16 -8.08 2.18
C LYS A 80 -6.73 -8.35 1.75
N GLU A 81 -5.94 -7.31 1.55
CA GLU A 81 -4.55 -7.41 1.10
C GLU A 81 -3.64 -8.05 2.16
N LYS A 82 -3.88 -7.78 3.44
CA LYS A 82 -3.17 -8.48 4.53
C LYS A 82 -3.46 -9.97 4.49
N LEU A 83 -4.72 -10.37 4.40
CA LEU A 83 -5.12 -11.77 4.40
C LEU A 83 -4.65 -12.50 3.13
N ARG A 84 -4.67 -11.82 1.98
CA ARG A 84 -4.13 -12.32 0.71
C ARG A 84 -2.66 -12.70 0.87
N ARG A 85 -1.85 -11.81 1.44
CA ARG A 85 -0.41 -12.05 1.71
C ARG A 85 -0.16 -13.16 2.73
N GLU A 86 -1.06 -13.35 3.69
CA GLU A 86 -0.95 -14.47 4.63
C GLU A 86 -1.31 -15.83 4.01
N THR A 87 -2.13 -15.82 2.96
CA THR A 87 -2.62 -17.01 2.27
C THR A 87 -1.68 -17.42 1.14
N ASP A 88 -1.20 -16.45 0.37
CA ASP A 88 -0.19 -16.60 -0.66
C ASP A 88 0.83 -15.43 -0.57
N PRO A 89 1.94 -15.64 0.16
CA PRO A 89 2.98 -14.63 0.29
C PRO A 89 3.64 -14.24 -1.04
N ASP A 90 3.62 -15.13 -2.03
CA ASP A 90 4.31 -14.97 -3.29
C ASP A 90 3.36 -14.56 -4.44
N ASP A 91 2.06 -14.34 -4.16
CA ASP A 91 0.99 -13.96 -5.11
C ASP A 91 1.52 -13.08 -6.26
N GLU A 92 1.88 -13.76 -7.35
CA GLU A 92 2.67 -13.20 -8.43
C GLU A 92 1.88 -12.17 -9.21
N ALA A 93 0.59 -12.46 -9.43
CA ALA A 93 -0.33 -11.61 -10.16
C ALA A 93 -0.57 -10.30 -9.41
N ASN A 94 -0.85 -10.36 -8.11
CA ASN A 94 -1.04 -9.17 -7.28
C ASN A 94 0.25 -8.37 -7.14
N PHE A 95 1.40 -9.03 -6.95
CA PHE A 95 2.69 -8.36 -6.90
C PHE A 95 2.98 -7.57 -8.19
N LEU A 96 2.77 -8.18 -9.35
CA LEU A 96 2.93 -7.49 -10.64
C LEU A 96 1.97 -6.32 -10.82
N MET A 97 0.71 -6.48 -10.41
CA MET A 97 -0.28 -5.41 -10.44
C MET A 97 0.16 -4.22 -9.57
N GLN A 98 0.57 -4.47 -8.32
CA GLN A 98 1.05 -3.44 -7.40
C GLN A 98 2.32 -2.76 -7.92
N LEU A 99 3.28 -3.53 -8.44
CA LEU A 99 4.49 -2.97 -9.04
C LEU A 99 4.16 -2.06 -10.23
N THR A 100 3.21 -2.46 -11.07
CA THR A 100 2.74 -1.65 -12.21
C THR A 100 2.06 -0.37 -11.74
N SER A 101 1.17 -0.46 -10.76
CA SER A 101 0.49 0.70 -10.18
C SER A 101 1.49 1.67 -9.54
N TYR A 102 2.49 1.16 -8.81
CA TYR A 102 3.54 1.95 -8.20
C TYR A 102 4.39 2.70 -9.24
N ILE A 103 4.79 2.02 -10.32
CA ILE A 103 5.50 2.65 -11.46
C ILE A 103 4.64 3.75 -12.08
N SER A 104 3.36 3.48 -12.33
CA SER A 104 2.43 4.46 -12.90
C SER A 104 2.28 5.70 -12.00
N GLY A 105 2.12 5.50 -10.69
CA GLY A 105 2.00 6.60 -9.73
C GLY A 105 3.26 7.47 -9.65
N MET A 106 4.45 6.85 -9.72
CA MET A 106 5.71 7.61 -9.86
C MET A 106 5.73 8.43 -11.16
N GLY A 107 5.24 7.86 -12.26
CA GLY A 107 5.13 8.55 -13.56
C GLY A 107 4.24 9.81 -13.49
N THR A 108 3.08 9.71 -12.83
CA THR A 108 2.23 10.88 -12.55
C THR A 108 2.98 11.94 -11.73
N GLY A 109 3.68 11.53 -10.66
CA GLY A 109 4.48 12.45 -9.85
C GLY A 109 5.58 13.17 -10.63
N VAL A 110 6.19 12.53 -11.65
CA VAL A 110 7.16 13.18 -12.55
C VAL A 110 6.51 14.31 -13.35
N VAL A 111 5.29 14.11 -13.85
CA VAL A 111 4.55 15.15 -14.58
C VAL A 111 4.24 16.32 -13.66
N GLU A 112 3.69 16.04 -12.47
CA GLU A 112 3.37 17.07 -11.48
C GLU A 112 4.60 17.89 -11.05
N LEU A 113 5.75 17.23 -10.85
CA LEU A 113 6.99 17.92 -10.49
C LEU A 113 7.51 18.83 -11.61
N LYS A 114 7.36 18.42 -12.88
CA LYS A 114 7.74 19.27 -14.02
C LYS A 114 6.85 20.51 -14.13
N GLU A 115 5.53 20.32 -14.05
CA GLU A 115 4.59 21.43 -14.04
C GLU A 115 4.83 22.39 -12.86
N ARG A 116 5.18 21.83 -11.70
CA ARG A 116 5.52 22.62 -10.52
C ARG A 116 6.83 23.38 -10.70
N ALA A 117 7.83 22.80 -11.35
CA ALA A 117 9.08 23.48 -11.66
C ALA A 117 8.85 24.73 -12.52
N GLU A 118 8.00 24.64 -13.53
CA GLU A 118 7.64 25.77 -14.41
C GLU A 118 6.86 26.84 -13.65
N ARG A 119 5.88 26.43 -12.84
CA ARG A 119 5.02 27.34 -12.07
C ARG A 119 5.78 28.10 -10.99
N GLU A 120 6.65 27.41 -10.26
CA GLU A 120 7.41 27.97 -9.13
C GLU A 120 8.81 28.46 -9.54
N GLN A 121 9.20 28.28 -10.81
CA GLN A 121 10.54 28.62 -11.32
C GLN A 121 11.68 28.03 -10.46
N ASN A 122 11.43 26.84 -9.91
CA ASN A 122 12.35 26.16 -9.00
C ASN A 122 12.95 24.92 -9.68
N PRO A 123 14.24 24.95 -10.07
CA PRO A 123 14.88 23.84 -10.78
C PRO A 123 15.05 22.60 -9.91
N GLU A 124 14.87 22.69 -8.58
CA GLU A 124 14.96 21.54 -7.70
C GLU A 124 13.87 20.49 -7.98
N PHE A 125 12.67 20.92 -8.41
CA PHE A 125 11.61 19.99 -8.80
C PHE A 125 11.97 19.21 -10.09
N LEU A 126 12.74 19.81 -11.01
CA LEU A 126 13.23 19.08 -12.19
C LEU A 126 14.24 18.00 -11.78
N LYS A 127 15.14 18.29 -10.84
CA LYS A 127 16.08 17.28 -10.33
C LYS A 127 15.34 16.12 -9.66
N GLN A 128 14.34 16.41 -8.84
CA GLN A 128 13.50 15.38 -8.22
C GLN A 128 12.78 14.54 -9.28
N ALA A 129 12.24 15.16 -10.32
CA ALA A 129 11.59 14.46 -11.43
C ALA A 129 12.57 13.53 -12.16
N GLU A 130 13.82 13.96 -12.39
CA GLU A 130 14.87 13.12 -13.00
C GLU A 130 15.27 11.94 -12.12
N GLU A 131 15.38 12.12 -10.81
CA GLU A 131 15.66 11.04 -9.87
C GLU A 131 14.55 9.99 -9.85
N ILE A 132 13.28 10.43 -9.85
CA ILE A 132 12.13 9.53 -9.93
C ILE A 132 12.13 8.80 -11.27
N LYS A 133 12.45 9.48 -12.38
CA LYS A 133 12.54 8.84 -13.70
C LYS A 133 13.58 7.72 -13.73
N LYS A 134 14.77 7.93 -13.17
CA LYS A 134 15.80 6.87 -13.03
C LYS A 134 15.31 5.68 -12.20
N LYS A 135 14.52 5.95 -11.14
CA LYS A 135 13.90 4.88 -10.34
C LYS A 135 12.84 4.12 -11.15
N ILE A 136 12.00 4.80 -11.92
CA ILE A 136 11.02 4.17 -12.83
C ILE A 136 11.74 3.24 -13.81
N GLU A 137 12.77 3.73 -14.50
CA GLU A 137 13.54 2.93 -15.48
C GLU A 137 14.14 1.67 -14.85
N ARG A 138 14.70 1.80 -13.63
CA ARG A 138 15.17 0.65 -12.86
C ARG A 138 14.04 -0.33 -12.57
N PHE A 139 12.90 0.15 -12.09
CA PHE A 139 11.77 -0.70 -11.70
C PHE A 139 11.16 -1.43 -12.91
N GLU A 140 11.06 -0.76 -14.06
CA GLU A 140 10.63 -1.37 -15.31
C GLU A 140 11.61 -2.45 -15.78
N LYS A 141 12.92 -2.18 -15.70
CA LYS A 141 13.94 -3.17 -16.05
C LYS A 141 13.83 -4.43 -15.19
N GLU A 142 13.72 -4.27 -13.88
CA GLU A 142 13.57 -5.41 -12.98
C GLU A 142 12.25 -6.16 -13.25
N LYS A 143 11.13 -5.44 -13.45
CA LYS A 143 9.86 -6.05 -13.85
C LYS A 143 10.00 -6.88 -15.13
N GLN A 144 10.75 -6.42 -16.13
CA GLN A 144 10.97 -7.19 -17.36
C GLN A 144 11.83 -8.43 -17.12
N ALA A 145 12.88 -8.34 -16.30
CA ALA A 145 13.68 -9.51 -15.93
C ALA A 145 12.82 -10.59 -15.25
N TYR A 146 11.89 -10.19 -14.38
CA TYR A 146 10.89 -11.10 -13.82
C TYR A 146 10.00 -11.74 -14.90
N LEU A 147 9.43 -10.95 -15.81
CA LEU A 147 8.55 -11.45 -16.88
C LEU A 147 9.27 -12.41 -17.84
N ASN A 148 10.58 -12.26 -18.00
CA ASN A 148 11.44 -13.17 -18.77
C ASN A 148 11.80 -14.45 -18.02
N GLY A 149 11.37 -14.62 -16.76
CA GLY A 149 11.73 -15.75 -15.91
C GLY A 149 13.17 -15.70 -15.37
N GLU A 150 13.85 -14.56 -15.47
CA GLU A 150 15.22 -14.38 -14.96
C GLU A 150 15.24 -14.20 -13.43
N LYS A 151 14.09 -13.87 -12.82
CA LYS A 151 13.95 -13.56 -11.39
C LYS A 151 12.64 -14.07 -10.82
N THR A 152 12.66 -14.35 -9.51
CA THR A 152 11.46 -14.63 -8.70
C THR A 152 10.89 -13.35 -8.07
N VAL A 153 9.62 -13.38 -7.62
CA VAL A 153 9.01 -12.27 -6.86
C VAL A 153 9.83 -11.92 -5.62
N LYS A 154 10.38 -12.93 -4.94
CA LYS A 154 11.20 -12.75 -3.74
C LYS A 154 12.49 -11.98 -4.01
N GLU A 155 13.17 -12.30 -5.10
CA GLU A 155 14.37 -11.59 -5.54
C GLU A 155 14.03 -10.16 -5.94
N LEU A 156 12.92 -9.97 -6.67
CA LEU A 156 12.46 -8.65 -7.09
C LEU A 156 12.14 -7.74 -5.91
N ARG A 157 11.44 -8.25 -4.88
CA ARG A 157 11.15 -7.51 -3.66
C ARG A 157 12.43 -7.03 -2.96
N LYS A 158 13.41 -7.93 -2.84
CA LYS A 158 14.70 -7.63 -2.21
C LYS A 158 15.47 -6.57 -2.99
N GLU A 159 15.58 -6.73 -4.30
CA GLU A 159 16.36 -5.83 -5.16
C GLU A 159 15.70 -4.46 -5.25
N LEU A 160 14.39 -4.39 -5.46
CA LEU A 160 13.67 -3.12 -5.51
C LEU A 160 13.55 -2.44 -4.14
N ASN A 161 14.08 -3.05 -3.08
CA ASN A 161 13.92 -2.61 -1.68
C ASN A 161 12.45 -2.34 -1.35
N LEU A 162 11.58 -3.18 -1.91
CA LEU A 162 10.17 -3.20 -1.56
C LEU A 162 10.06 -3.87 -0.20
N PRO A 163 9.26 -3.33 0.73
CA PRO A 163 9.14 -3.90 2.05
C PRO A 163 8.75 -5.39 1.96
N VAL A 164 9.66 -6.25 2.42
CA VAL A 164 9.35 -7.65 2.72
C VAL A 164 8.67 -7.62 4.08
N ASN A 165 7.35 -7.77 4.10
CA ASN A 165 6.59 -7.70 5.34
C ASN A 165 6.86 -8.95 6.20
N ASN A 166 7.98 -8.93 6.94
CA ASN A 166 8.13 -9.69 8.18
C ASN A 166 7.22 -9.06 9.24
N LEU A 167 5.91 -9.24 9.10
CA LEU A 167 4.97 -9.04 10.20
C LEU A 167 5.13 -10.26 11.12
N LYS A 168 6.01 -10.15 12.10
CA LYS A 168 5.94 -10.97 13.32
C LYS A 168 4.82 -10.46 14.22
#